data_AF-A0A354Q6N7-F1
#
_entry.id   AF-A0A354Q6N7-F1
#
_cell.length_a   1.000
_cell.length_b   1.000
_cell.length_c   1.000
_cell.angle_alpha   90.00
_cell.angle_beta   90.00
_cell.angle_gamma   90.00
#
_symmetry.space_group_name_H-M   'P 1'
#
loop_
_entity.id
_entity.type
_entity.pdbx_description
1 polymer ?
#
loop_
_entity_poly.entity_id
_entity_poly.type
_entity_poly.pdbx_seq_one_letter_code
_entity_poly.pdbx_strand_id
1 'polypeptide(L)'
;AYTKHLSLELTAIFLLDLKPSANGKRIKAKDPVQITQPVRYDFSPAFDPEGRWLYFLSSRIYNPIWDTVQTGTSFSRSMKPYLLTLKKDSPNPFEALPHAPGGQETGGTPAGDSSHETQDSNNSTTKQSKDSKKVALEIDLDGIAERIVEFPVSEGVYKQIIGLPNKVIFTEFPLSGALRDLE
;
A
#
# COMPACT_ATOMS: atom_id res chain seq x y z
N ALA A 1 7.31 -8.90 -0.46
CA ALA A 1 7.92 -7.71 0.14
C ALA A 1 7.99 -7.93 1.64
N TYR A 2 9.00 -7.40 2.33
CA TYR A 2 9.13 -7.51 3.78
C TYR A 2 9.82 -6.28 4.36
N THR A 3 9.62 -6.05 5.65
CA THR A 3 10.28 -4.98 6.40
C THR A 3 11.62 -5.47 6.96
N LYS A 4 12.66 -4.65 6.82
CA LYS A 4 13.99 -4.92 7.37
C LYS A 4 14.49 -3.73 8.18
N HIS A 5 15.07 -4.00 9.34
CA HIS A 5 15.80 -2.98 10.10
C HIS A 5 17.11 -2.63 9.40
N LEU A 6 17.31 -1.33 9.17
CA LEU A 6 18.60 -0.75 8.78
C LEU A 6 19.37 -0.29 10.03
N SER A 7 18.64 0.15 11.06
CA SER A 7 19.16 0.45 12.40
C SER A 7 18.05 0.23 13.46
N LEU A 8 18.30 0.64 14.71
CA LEU A 8 17.28 0.62 15.77
C LEU A 8 16.08 1.54 15.45
N GLU A 9 16.31 2.64 14.73
CA GLU A 9 15.29 3.65 14.45
C GLU A 9 14.90 3.75 12.96
N LEU A 10 15.46 2.87 12.11
CA LEU A 10 15.22 2.89 10.67
C LEU A 10 14.79 1.52 10.16
N THR A 11 13.65 1.46 9.47
CA THR A 11 13.21 0.29 8.72
C THR A 11 12.87 0.65 7.28
N ALA A 12 13.22 -0.22 6.34
CA ALA A 12 12.88 -0.08 4.93
C ALA A 12 12.14 -1.31 4.41
N ILE A 13 11.47 -1.16 3.26
CA ILE A 13 10.84 -2.28 2.57
C ILE A 13 11.82 -2.88 1.55
N PHE A 14 11.91 -4.21 1.56
CA PHE A 14 12.71 -5.00 0.65
C PHE A 14 11.83 -5.94 -0.18
N LEU A 15 12.23 -6.16 -1.44
CA LEU A 15 11.71 -7.22 -2.29
C LEU A 15 12.65 -8.42 -2.26
N LEU A 16 12.05 -9.61 -2.27
CA LEU A 16 12.75 -10.89 -2.34
C LEU A 16 12.05 -11.78 -3.36
N ASP A 17 12.78 -12.17 -4.40
CA ASP A 17 12.34 -13.14 -5.39
C ASP A 17 12.68 -14.56 -4.90
N LEU A 18 11.63 -15.28 -4.49
CA LEU A 18 11.73 -16.63 -3.94
C LEU A 18 11.72 -17.74 -5.01
N LYS A 19 11.44 -17.41 -6.28
CA LYS A 19 11.14 -18.35 -7.40
C LYS A 19 10.70 -19.75 -6.96
N PRO A 20 9.55 -19.88 -6.27
CA PRO A 20 9.16 -21.16 -5.67
C PRO A 20 9.09 -22.26 -6.75
N SER A 21 9.76 -23.38 -6.51
CA SER A 21 9.70 -24.54 -7.40
C SER A 21 8.31 -25.16 -7.36
N ALA A 22 7.74 -25.48 -8.52
CA ALA A 22 6.45 -26.18 -8.62
C ALA A 22 6.43 -27.52 -7.86
N ASN A 23 7.60 -28.14 -7.67
CA ASN A 23 7.75 -29.44 -7.00
C ASN A 23 8.15 -29.31 -5.51
N GLY A 24 8.05 -28.11 -4.92
CA GLY A 24 8.34 -27.88 -3.50
C GLY A 24 9.82 -27.92 -3.11
N LYS A 25 10.74 -28.00 -4.09
CA LYS A 25 12.18 -28.01 -3.82
C LYS A 25 12.65 -26.63 -3.36
N ARG A 26 13.43 -26.60 -2.27
CA ARG A 26 14.13 -25.38 -1.82
C ARG A 26 15.09 -24.89 -2.91
N ILE A 27 14.98 -23.61 -3.22
CA ILE A 27 15.92 -22.93 -4.10
C ILE A 27 16.59 -21.77 -3.36
N LYS A 28 17.78 -21.37 -3.81
CA LYS A 28 18.46 -20.18 -3.28
C LYS A 28 17.71 -18.94 -3.76
N ALA A 29 17.24 -18.11 -2.84
CA ALA A 29 16.62 -16.84 -3.17
C ALA A 29 17.66 -15.89 -3.78
N LYS A 30 17.21 -14.96 -4.61
CA LYS A 30 18.05 -13.85 -5.06
C LYS A 30 18.38 -12.92 -3.89
N ASP A 31 19.38 -12.07 -4.09
CA ASP A 31 19.68 -11.01 -3.12
C ASP A 31 18.48 -10.06 -2.98
N PRO A 32 18.06 -9.72 -1.75
CA PRO A 32 16.99 -8.78 -1.53
C PRO A 32 17.31 -7.39 -2.09
N VAL A 33 16.32 -6.73 -2.68
CA VAL A 33 16.44 -5.37 -3.22
C VAL A 33 15.70 -4.40 -2.29
N GLN A 34 16.37 -3.36 -1.81
CA GLN A 34 15.72 -2.28 -1.06
C GLN A 34 14.90 -1.42 -2.04
N ILE A 35 13.64 -1.17 -1.73
CA ILE A 35 12.74 -0.42 -2.64
C ILE A 35 12.20 0.88 -2.04
N THR A 36 12.46 1.15 -0.76
CA THR A 36 12.13 2.42 -0.13
C THR A 36 13.36 3.06 0.49
N GLN A 37 13.39 4.39 0.54
CA GLN A 37 14.37 5.18 1.28
C GLN A 37 13.68 5.80 2.50
N PRO A 38 13.73 5.18 3.70
CA PRO A 38 12.97 5.62 4.87
C PRO A 38 13.52 6.91 5.46
N VAL A 39 12.61 7.72 6.01
CA VAL A 39 12.98 8.80 6.95
C VAL A 39 13.08 8.24 8.37
N ARG A 40 12.13 7.36 8.75
CA ARG A 40 12.17 6.60 10.00
C ARG A 40 11.72 5.15 9.77
N TYR A 41 10.44 4.87 9.95
CA TYR A 41 9.91 3.51 9.84
C TYR A 41 9.08 3.34 8.57
N ASP A 42 9.51 2.50 7.63
CA ASP A 42 8.61 1.90 6.63
C ASP A 42 8.30 0.46 7.03
N PHE A 43 7.02 0.09 7.09
CA PHE A 43 6.61 -1.23 7.55
C PHE A 43 5.24 -1.68 7.02
N SER A 44 4.85 -2.92 7.34
CA SER A 44 3.59 -3.56 6.92
C SER A 44 3.34 -3.53 5.40
N PRO A 45 4.27 -4.03 4.55
CA PRO A 45 4.07 -4.01 3.11
C PRO A 45 2.98 -4.99 2.67
N ALA A 46 2.07 -4.55 1.80
CA ALA A 46 0.99 -5.35 1.23
C ALA A 46 0.79 -5.06 -0.26
N PHE A 47 0.80 -6.10 -1.10
CA PHE A 47 0.57 -5.94 -2.53
C PHE A 47 -0.90 -5.68 -2.85
N ASP A 48 -1.15 -4.83 -3.85
CA ASP A 48 -2.41 -4.80 -4.58
C ASP A 48 -2.63 -6.14 -5.31
N PRO A 49 -3.81 -6.78 -5.22
CA PRO A 49 -4.07 -8.04 -5.90
C PRO A 49 -3.95 -7.98 -7.43
N GLU A 50 -4.09 -6.80 -8.03
CA GLU A 50 -3.92 -6.55 -9.46
C GLU A 50 -2.46 -6.23 -9.85
N GLY A 51 -1.54 -6.17 -8.88
CA GLY A 51 -0.11 -5.96 -9.12
C GLY A 51 0.24 -4.55 -9.57
N ARG A 52 -0.63 -3.55 -9.33
CA ARG A 52 -0.38 -2.15 -9.69
C ARG A 52 0.52 -1.45 -8.68
N TRP A 53 0.30 -1.74 -7.41
CA TRP A 53 0.89 -1.02 -6.29
C TRP A 53 1.40 -1.94 -5.18
N LEU A 54 2.34 -1.42 -4.39
CA LEU A 54 2.70 -1.95 -3.08
C LEU A 54 2.31 -0.91 -2.02
N TYR A 55 1.36 -1.25 -1.17
CA TYR A 55 0.99 -0.45 -0.02
C TYR A 55 1.94 -0.69 1.14
N PHE A 56 2.15 0.32 1.97
CA PHE A 56 2.90 0.21 3.22
C PHE A 56 2.54 1.37 4.16
N LEU A 57 2.93 1.26 5.41
CA LEU A 57 2.81 2.32 6.39
C LEU A 57 4.16 2.98 6.59
N SER A 58 4.19 4.30 6.74
CA SER A 58 5.45 5.02 6.91
C SER A 58 5.37 6.16 7.92
N SER A 59 6.41 6.27 8.75
CA SER A 59 6.69 7.41 9.62
C SER A 59 7.57 8.43 8.89
N ARG A 60 6.92 9.36 8.16
CA ARG A 60 7.58 10.44 7.40
C ARG A 60 7.03 11.83 7.70
N ILE A 61 5.94 11.90 8.47
CA ILE A 61 5.29 13.16 8.85
C ILE A 61 5.77 13.57 10.24
N TYR A 62 6.13 14.84 10.38
CA TYR A 62 6.54 15.44 11.65
C TYR A 62 5.65 16.63 11.95
N ASN A 63 4.48 16.36 12.53
CA ASN A 63 3.57 17.38 13.02
C ASN A 63 3.75 17.55 14.54
N PRO A 64 4.41 18.63 15.03
CA PRO A 64 4.68 18.82 16.44
C PRO A 64 3.41 19.22 17.21
N ILE A 65 3.25 18.66 18.41
CA ILE A 65 2.20 19.00 19.37
C ILE A 65 2.87 19.60 20.59
N TRP A 66 2.41 20.76 21.05
CA TRP A 66 2.91 21.37 22.27
C TRP A 66 2.47 20.59 23.51
N ASP A 67 3.42 20.29 24.38
CA ASP A 67 3.16 19.68 25.66
C ASP A 67 2.71 20.75 26.66
N THR A 68 1.63 20.49 27.41
CA THR A 68 1.06 21.42 28.38
C THR A 68 1.67 21.29 29.78
N VAL A 69 2.49 20.26 30.01
CA VAL A 69 3.11 19.91 31.29
C VAL A 69 4.62 20.10 31.23
N GLN A 70 5.28 19.62 30.18
CA GLN A 70 6.72 19.84 29.95
C GLN A 70 6.95 20.98 28.94
N THR A 71 8.01 21.75 29.14
CA THR A 71 8.46 22.70 28.12
C THR A 71 9.03 21.94 26.91
N GLY A 72 8.21 21.71 25.88
CA GLY A 72 8.64 20.98 24.69
C GLY A 72 7.54 20.69 23.68
N THR A 73 7.90 19.94 22.63
CA THR A 73 6.95 19.41 21.64
C THR A 73 7.10 17.89 21.52
N SER A 74 6.02 17.23 21.15
CA SER A 74 5.95 15.79 20.90
C SER A 74 5.40 15.53 19.50
N PHE A 75 5.76 14.39 18.91
CA PHE A 75 5.33 13.95 17.59
C PHE A 75 4.49 12.67 17.70
N SER A 76 3.35 12.78 18.40
CA SER A 76 2.52 11.62 18.73
C SER A 76 1.86 10.97 17.50
N ARG A 77 1.74 11.70 16.39
CA ARG A 77 1.24 11.21 15.10
C ARG A 77 2.27 11.50 14.03
N SER A 78 2.93 10.45 13.53
CA SER A 78 3.97 10.58 12.50
C SER A 78 3.73 9.74 11.26
N MET A 79 2.65 8.96 11.26
CA MET A 79 2.45 7.85 10.33
C MET A 79 1.32 8.16 9.36
N LYS A 80 1.49 7.75 8.12
CA LYS A 80 0.43 7.69 7.11
C LYS A 80 0.54 6.40 6.29
N PRO A 81 -0.55 5.95 5.65
CA PRO A 81 -0.46 4.97 4.58
C PRO A 81 0.13 5.60 3.31
N TYR A 82 0.91 4.80 2.60
CA TYR A 82 1.55 5.15 1.34
C TYR A 82 1.35 3.99 0.35
N LEU A 83 1.38 4.31 -0.93
CA LEU A 83 1.56 3.32 -1.99
C LEU A 83 2.82 3.62 -2.77
N LEU A 84 3.43 2.58 -3.29
CA LEU A 84 4.54 2.64 -4.23
C LEU A 84 4.04 2.06 -5.55
N THR A 85 4.17 2.82 -6.65
CA THR A 85 3.75 2.30 -7.96
C THR A 85 4.77 1.29 -8.46
N LEU A 86 4.31 0.12 -8.91
CA LEU A 86 5.20 -0.96 -9.34
C LEU A 86 5.68 -0.76 -10.78
N LYS A 87 4.83 -0.17 -11.63
CA LYS A 87 5.14 0.20 -13.02
C LYS A 87 5.51 1.67 -13.14
N LYS A 88 6.47 2.01 -14.01
CA LYS A 88 6.99 3.37 -14.19
C LYS A 88 5.92 4.36 -14.65
N ASP A 89 5.02 3.91 -15.53
CA ASP A 89 3.98 4.74 -16.15
C ASP A 89 2.63 4.70 -15.40
N SER A 90 2.60 4.18 -14.17
CA SER A 90 1.36 4.14 -13.39
C SER A 90 1.02 5.54 -12.86
N PRO A 91 -0.19 6.06 -13.11
CA PRO A 91 -0.61 7.36 -12.58
C PRO A 91 -0.80 7.31 -11.06
N ASN A 92 -0.72 8.48 -10.43
CA ASN A 92 -1.12 8.68 -9.04
C ASN A 92 -2.65 8.49 -8.92
N PRO A 93 -3.17 7.53 -8.13
CA PRO A 93 -4.60 7.26 -8.04
C PRO A 93 -5.39 8.31 -7.24
N PHE A 94 -4.74 9.27 -6.58
CA PHE A 94 -5.37 10.35 -5.82
C PHE A 94 -5.40 11.68 -6.56
N GLU A 95 -4.70 11.79 -7.69
CA GLU A 95 -4.76 12.97 -8.54
C GLU A 95 -5.90 12.83 -9.56
N ALA A 96 -6.63 13.92 -9.77
CA ALA A 96 -7.64 13.97 -10.82
C ALA A 96 -6.96 13.91 -12.19
N LEU A 97 -7.42 13.02 -13.06
CA LEU A 97 -6.98 13.00 -14.45
C LEU A 97 -7.46 14.28 -15.15
N PRO A 98 -6.58 14.99 -15.90
CA PRO A 98 -6.99 16.15 -16.69
C PRO A 98 -8.15 15.79 -17.61
N HIS A 99 -9.26 16.51 -17.49
CA HIS A 99 -10.39 16.41 -18.41
C HIS A 99 -10.47 17.67 -19.27
N ALA A 100 -10.96 17.52 -20.51
CA ALA A 100 -11.20 18.67 -21.39
C ALA A 100 -12.24 19.63 -20.75
N PRO A 101 -12.13 20.95 -20.98
CA PRO A 101 -13.09 21.92 -20.45
C PRO A 101 -14.53 21.55 -20.83
N GLY A 102 -15.39 21.32 -19.84
CA GLY A 102 -16.80 20.93 -20.02
C GLY A 102 -17.11 19.44 -19.80
N GLY A 103 -16.12 18.61 -19.47
CA GLY A 103 -16.35 17.23 -19.00
C GLY A 103 -16.85 17.21 -17.55
N GLN A 104 -17.90 16.44 -17.26
CA GLN A 104 -18.38 16.22 -15.88
C GLN A 104 -17.27 15.61 -15.03
N GLU A 105 -17.12 16.12 -13.80
CA GLU A 105 -16.31 15.48 -12.76
C GLU A 105 -16.96 14.16 -12.36
N THR A 106 -16.60 13.08 -13.04
CA THR A 106 -16.83 11.74 -12.49
C THR A 106 -15.78 11.55 -11.40
N GLY A 107 -16.15 11.74 -10.14
CA GLY A 107 -15.36 11.35 -8.98
C GLY A 107 -15.04 9.86 -9.08
N GLY A 108 -13.91 9.54 -9.69
CA GLY A 108 -13.57 8.22 -10.18
C GLY A 108 -12.49 7.58 -9.33
N THR A 109 -12.87 6.54 -8.59
CA THR A 109 -11.96 5.39 -8.42
C THR A 109 -11.64 4.87 -9.83
N PRO A 110 -10.38 4.62 -10.22
CA PRO A 110 -10.09 4.08 -11.54
C PRO A 110 -10.61 2.63 -11.59
N ALA A 111 -11.85 2.48 -12.06
CA ALA A 111 -12.38 1.21 -12.50
C ALA A 111 -11.75 0.92 -13.86
N GLY A 112 -10.91 -0.12 -13.90
CA GLY A 112 -10.43 -0.67 -15.15
C GLY A 112 -11.60 -1.01 -16.06
N ASP A 113 -11.55 -0.47 -17.26
CA ASP A 113 -12.48 -0.67 -18.35
C ASP A 113 -12.69 -2.17 -18.63
N SER A 114 -13.95 -2.60 -18.56
CA SER A 114 -14.43 -3.87 -19.10
C SER A 114 -15.89 -3.66 -19.46
N SER A 115 -16.07 -3.04 -20.61
CA SER A 115 -17.31 -2.99 -21.36
C SER A 115 -17.84 -4.41 -21.66
N HIS A 116 -19.05 -4.69 -21.20
CA HIS A 116 -19.96 -5.59 -21.92
C HIS A 116 -21.40 -5.30 -21.53
N GLU A 117 -22.14 -4.70 -22.46
CA GLU A 117 -23.60 -4.67 -22.44
C GLU A 117 -24.20 -5.99 -22.95
N THR A 118 -25.39 -6.25 -22.43
CA THR A 118 -26.57 -6.95 -22.97
C THR A 118 -27.04 -8.28 -22.33
N GLN A 119 -28.23 -8.11 -21.74
CA GLN A 119 -29.40 -8.92 -21.38
C GLN A 119 -29.46 -10.47 -21.54
N ASP A 120 -30.06 -11.03 -20.48
CA ASP A 120 -31.05 -12.12 -20.38
C ASP A 120 -30.92 -13.42 -21.20
N SER A 121 -30.75 -14.54 -20.49
CA SER A 121 -31.82 -15.53 -20.28
C SER A 121 -31.34 -16.80 -19.55
N ASN A 122 -31.98 -17.08 -18.42
CA ASN A 122 -32.44 -18.38 -17.92
C ASN A 122 -31.49 -19.61 -17.82
N ASN A 123 -31.21 -19.97 -16.55
CA ASN A 123 -31.24 -21.31 -15.94
C ASN A 123 -30.39 -22.45 -16.54
N SER A 124 -29.35 -22.87 -15.80
CA SER A 124 -29.26 -24.21 -15.15
C SER A 124 -27.79 -24.60 -14.92
N THR A 125 -27.47 -24.91 -13.66
CA THR A 125 -26.43 -25.86 -13.20
C THR A 125 -25.13 -25.97 -14.00
N THR A 126 -24.02 -25.46 -13.45
CA THR A 126 -22.87 -26.26 -12.97
C THR A 126 -21.86 -25.32 -12.30
N LYS A 127 -21.56 -25.56 -11.01
CA LYS A 127 -20.44 -24.93 -10.29
C LYS A 127 -19.13 -25.35 -10.97
N GLN A 128 -18.57 -24.50 -11.82
CA GLN A 128 -17.16 -24.56 -12.20
C GLN A 128 -16.44 -23.37 -11.58
N SER A 129 -15.52 -23.72 -10.68
CA SER A 129 -14.50 -22.85 -10.10
C SER A 129 -13.84 -22.01 -11.18
N LYS A 130 -14.06 -20.70 -11.13
CA LYS A 130 -13.38 -19.70 -11.95
C LYS A 130 -11.89 -19.79 -11.62
N ASP A 131 -11.15 -20.45 -12.50
CA ASP A 131 -9.69 -20.52 -12.48
C ASP A 131 -9.17 -19.09 -12.57
N SER A 132 -8.65 -18.57 -11.46
CA SER A 132 -8.14 -17.22 -11.34
C SER A 132 -6.91 -17.11 -12.23
N LYS A 133 -7.05 -16.49 -13.42
CA LYS A 133 -5.91 -16.06 -14.23
C LYS A 133 -4.94 -15.30 -13.33
N LYS A 134 -3.80 -15.93 -13.04
CA LYS A 134 -2.77 -15.39 -12.17
C LYS A 134 -2.17 -14.18 -12.87
N VAL A 135 -2.51 -12.97 -12.42
CA VAL A 135 -1.93 -11.73 -12.94
C VAL A 135 -0.41 -11.83 -12.74
N ALA A 136 0.36 -11.70 -13.83
CA ALA A 136 1.81 -11.70 -13.74
C ALA A 136 2.27 -10.39 -13.09
N LEU A 137 2.91 -10.49 -11.92
CA LEU A 137 3.43 -9.35 -11.20
C LEU A 137 4.71 -8.84 -11.87
N GLU A 138 4.63 -7.66 -12.48
CA GLU A 138 5.76 -6.95 -13.08
C GLU A 138 6.16 -5.77 -12.20
N ILE A 139 7.47 -5.60 -11.98
CA ILE A 139 8.01 -4.55 -11.11
C ILE A 139 9.19 -3.90 -11.81
N ASP A 140 9.06 -2.63 -12.13
CA ASP A 140 10.17 -1.80 -12.60
C ASP A 140 10.99 -1.38 -11.40
N LEU A 141 12.30 -1.62 -11.39
CA LEU A 141 13.17 -1.27 -10.25
C LEU A 141 13.85 0.10 -10.42
N ASP A 142 13.98 0.56 -11.66
CA ASP A 142 14.52 1.89 -11.96
C ASP A 142 13.67 2.99 -11.30
N GLY A 143 14.32 3.89 -10.55
CA GLY A 143 13.65 4.97 -9.82
C GLY A 143 12.54 4.52 -8.85
N ILE A 144 12.50 3.26 -8.40
CA ILE A 144 11.36 2.73 -7.64
C ILE A 144 11.07 3.47 -6.33
N ALA A 145 12.11 3.91 -5.63
CA ALA A 145 11.98 4.63 -4.36
C ALA A 145 11.40 6.06 -4.51
N GLU A 146 11.39 6.61 -5.73
CA GLU A 146 10.89 7.96 -6.03
C GLU A 146 9.38 7.95 -6.35
N ARG A 147 8.80 6.76 -6.56
CA ARG A 147 7.40 6.56 -6.96
C ARG A 147 6.47 6.28 -5.78
N ILE A 148 6.78 6.86 -4.64
CA ILE A 148 5.98 6.76 -3.42
C ILE A 148 4.92 7.87 -3.43
N VAL A 149 3.67 7.48 -3.23
CA VAL A 149 2.51 8.36 -3.18
C VAL A 149 1.88 8.27 -1.80
N GLU A 150 1.63 9.43 -1.20
CA GLU A 150 0.98 9.58 0.09
C GLU A 150 -0.55 9.45 -0.02
N PHE A 151 -1.18 8.78 0.95
CA PHE A 151 -2.64 8.74 1.03
C PHE A 151 -3.22 10.08 1.53
N PRO A 152 -4.36 10.53 0.99
CA PRO A 152 -5.03 11.76 1.39
C PRO A 152 -5.84 11.57 2.69
N VAL A 153 -5.18 11.13 3.76
CA VAL A 153 -5.75 10.95 5.11
C VAL A 153 -4.93 11.71 6.14
N SER A 154 -5.45 11.91 7.35
CA SER A 154 -4.69 12.53 8.43
C SER A 154 -3.57 11.61 8.94
N GLU A 155 -2.52 12.20 9.48
CA GLU A 155 -1.49 11.50 10.23
C GLU A 155 -2.06 10.86 11.51
N GLY A 156 -1.54 9.70 11.86
CA GLY A 156 -2.07 8.92 12.97
C GLY A 156 -1.12 7.85 13.47
N VAL A 157 -1.70 6.88 14.19
CA VAL A 157 -1.02 5.65 14.60
C VAL A 157 -1.66 4.51 13.81
N TYR A 158 -0.97 4.08 12.75
CA TYR A 158 -1.43 2.99 11.89
C TYR A 158 -0.62 1.72 12.17
N LYS A 159 -1.24 0.54 12.11
CA LYS A 159 -0.53 -0.73 12.37
C LYS A 159 -0.62 -1.75 11.23
N GLN A 160 -1.78 -1.86 10.58
CA GLN A 160 -2.00 -2.85 9.54
C GLN A 160 -2.52 -2.17 8.27
N ILE A 161 -2.14 -2.75 7.12
CA ILE A 161 -2.64 -2.35 5.81
C ILE A 161 -2.72 -3.60 4.92
N ILE A 162 -3.79 -3.71 4.14
CA ILE A 162 -4.07 -4.85 3.26
C ILE A 162 -4.64 -4.32 1.95
N GLY A 163 -4.07 -4.78 0.83
CA GLY A 163 -4.62 -4.55 -0.51
C GLY A 163 -5.76 -5.54 -0.83
N LEU A 164 -6.84 -5.02 -1.41
CA LEU A 164 -7.98 -5.77 -1.92
C LEU A 164 -8.21 -5.37 -3.39
N PRO A 165 -8.99 -6.13 -4.18
CA PRO A 165 -9.33 -5.71 -5.54
C PRO A 165 -9.98 -4.32 -5.52
N ASN A 166 -9.31 -3.34 -6.13
CA ASN A 166 -9.72 -1.94 -6.19
C ASN A 166 -9.99 -1.25 -4.84
N LYS A 167 -9.45 -1.78 -3.75
CA LYS A 167 -9.63 -1.24 -2.39
C LYS A 167 -8.37 -1.47 -1.56
N VAL A 168 -8.26 -0.72 -0.48
CA VAL A 168 -7.22 -0.89 0.53
C VAL A 168 -7.84 -0.62 1.88
N ILE A 169 -7.50 -1.44 2.87
CA ILE A 169 -7.98 -1.32 4.23
C ILE A 169 -6.76 -1.15 5.13
N PHE A 170 -6.83 -0.21 6.06
CA PHE A 170 -5.83 0.00 7.09
C PHE A 170 -6.51 0.29 8.43
N THR A 171 -5.78 0.08 9.52
CA THR A 171 -6.27 0.30 10.88
C THR A 171 -5.57 1.50 11.51
N GLU A 172 -6.36 2.44 12.03
CA GLU A 172 -5.89 3.55 12.88
C GLU A 172 -6.21 3.23 14.34
N PHE A 173 -5.29 3.59 15.24
CA PHE A 173 -5.44 3.43 16.68
C PHE A 173 -5.45 4.80 17.36
N PRO A 174 -6.28 4.99 18.39
CA PRO A 174 -6.25 6.21 19.19
C PRO A 174 -4.93 6.30 19.96
N LEU A 175 -4.53 7.54 20.26
CA LEU A 175 -3.54 7.78 21.29
C LEU A 175 -4.18 7.55 22.65
N SER A 176 -3.77 6.49 23.34
CA SER A 176 -4.22 6.19 24.69
C SER A 176 -3.25 6.76 25.71
N GLY A 177 -3.79 7.34 26.78
CA GLY A 177 -3.00 7.69 27.96
C GLY A 177 -2.72 6.45 28.82
N ALA A 178 -1.56 6.44 29.48
CA ALA A 178 -1.08 5.29 30.26
C ALA A 178 -1.97 4.87 31.45
N LEU A 179 -2.90 5.72 31.90
CA LEU A 179 -3.81 5.41 33.00
C LEU A 179 -4.78 4.26 32.69
N ARG A 180 -5.10 4.05 31.40
CA ARG A 180 -6.04 2.99 30.97
C ARG A 180 -5.38 1.63 30.71
N ASP A 181 -4.05 1.56 30.76
CA ASP A 181 -3.30 0.32 30.49
C ASP A 181 -3.06 -0.52 31.77
N LEU A 182 -3.53 -0.04 32.93
CA LEU A 182 -3.37 -0.65 34.26
C LEU A 182 -4.63 -1.34 34.79
N GLU A 183 -5.72 -1.36 34.01
CA GLU A 183 -6.97 -2.10 34.29
C GLU A 183 -7.08 -3.34 33.39
#